data_AF-A0A6L6VCA8-F1
#
_entry.id   AF-A0A6L6VCA8-F1
#
_cell.length_a   1.000
_cell.length_b   1.000
_cell.length_c   1.000
_cell.angle_alpha   90.00
_cell.angle_beta   90.00
_cell.angle_gamma   90.00
#
_symmetry.space_group_name_H-M   'P 1'
#
loop_
_entity.id
_entity.type
_entity.pdbx_description
1 polymer ?
#
loop_
_entity_poly.entity_id
_entity_poly.type
_entity_poly.pdbx_seq_one_letter_code
_entity_poly.pdbx_strand_id
1 'polypeptide(L)'
;MKLVEAEVDIDRAAEIVRISVEEIEKFINEGVINCDKGSRSPLKFSEVCTLLAVTSFRRANYSSNTSSADDAAAISKLPMMAFASHLAEARYGTQGLLVRTTHPSHVPERYVIMSESDVCRVGTLEHYERIRSEAADEQHASIFVFDTKAAAEYVINAMRMCPFRWVE
;
A
#
# COMPACT_ATOMS: atom_id res chain seq x y z
N MET A 1 24.98 -4.57 -11.39
CA MET A 1 24.18 -4.73 -10.15
C MET A 1 23.07 -3.71 -10.07
N LYS A 2 21.83 -4.15 -10.16
CA LYS A 2 20.61 -3.34 -10.02
C LYS A 2 19.74 -3.95 -8.92
N LEU A 3 19.17 -3.10 -8.05
CA LEU A 3 18.16 -3.54 -7.11
C LEU A 3 16.82 -3.66 -7.85
N VAL A 4 16.16 -4.81 -7.75
CA VAL A 4 14.84 -5.07 -8.34
C VAL A 4 13.86 -5.53 -7.28
N GLU A 5 12.57 -5.29 -7.53
CA GLU A 5 11.49 -5.81 -6.69
C GLU A 5 11.33 -7.32 -6.87
N ALA A 6 10.85 -7.98 -5.83
CA ALA A 6 10.35 -9.34 -5.95
C ALA A 6 9.09 -9.36 -6.80
N GLU A 7 8.95 -10.44 -7.56
CA GLU A 7 7.80 -10.70 -8.41
C GLU A 7 7.08 -11.95 -7.90
N VAL A 8 5.75 -11.93 -7.94
CA VAL A 8 4.89 -13.06 -7.61
C VAL A 8 3.93 -13.31 -8.76
N ASP A 9 3.64 -14.59 -9.02
CA ASP A 9 2.63 -14.94 -9.99
C ASP A 9 1.24 -14.41 -9.59
N ILE A 10 0.37 -14.25 -10.59
CA ILE A 10 -0.95 -13.64 -10.41
C ILE A 10 -1.85 -14.45 -9.49
N ASP A 11 -1.75 -15.78 -9.52
CA ASP A 11 -2.51 -16.67 -8.65
C ASP A 11 -2.11 -16.47 -7.19
N ARG A 12 -0.80 -16.37 -6.92
CA ARG A 12 -0.29 -16.08 -5.59
C ARG A 12 -0.66 -14.68 -5.12
N ALA A 13 -0.63 -13.68 -6.01
CA ALA A 13 -1.08 -12.34 -5.67
C ALA A 13 -2.57 -12.31 -5.31
N ALA A 14 -3.41 -13.05 -6.04
CA ALA A 14 -4.82 -13.23 -5.76
C ALA A 14 -5.06 -13.84 -4.37
N GLU A 15 -4.29 -14.88 -4.01
CA GLU A 15 -4.33 -15.48 -2.66
C GLU A 15 -3.92 -14.50 -1.56
N ILE A 16 -2.86 -13.73 -1.77
CA ILE A 16 -2.34 -12.74 -0.79
C ILE A 16 -3.40 -11.68 -0.52
N VAL A 17 -3.99 -11.12 -1.57
CA VAL A 17 -4.96 -10.00 -1.48
C VAL A 17 -6.38 -10.50 -1.18
N ARG A 18 -6.63 -11.81 -1.35
CA ARG A 18 -7.93 -12.47 -1.20
C ARG A 18 -8.98 -11.92 -2.14
N ILE A 19 -8.63 -11.84 -3.42
CA ILE A 19 -9.51 -11.48 -4.54
C ILE A 19 -9.36 -12.52 -5.65
N SER A 20 -10.24 -12.52 -6.63
CA SER A 20 -10.10 -13.43 -7.77
C SER A 20 -9.04 -12.92 -8.77
N VAL A 21 -8.53 -13.82 -9.62
CA VAL A 21 -7.62 -13.42 -10.71
C VAL A 21 -8.35 -12.48 -11.70
N GLU A 22 -9.65 -12.72 -11.94
CA GLU A 22 -10.49 -11.86 -12.79
C GLU A 22 -10.61 -10.45 -12.21
N GLU A 23 -10.67 -10.29 -10.88
CA GLU A 23 -10.63 -8.97 -10.23
C GLU A 23 -9.28 -8.28 -10.43
N ILE A 24 -8.16 -9.02 -10.36
CA ILE A 24 -6.83 -8.47 -10.67
C ILE A 24 -6.76 -8.01 -12.13
N GLU A 25 -7.22 -8.83 -13.07
CA GLU A 25 -7.24 -8.49 -14.49
C GLU A 25 -8.08 -7.24 -14.75
N LYS A 26 -9.20 -7.07 -14.03
CA LYS A 26 -9.99 -5.84 -14.06
C LYS A 26 -9.18 -4.63 -13.58
N PHE A 27 -8.45 -4.74 -12.47
CA PHE A 27 -7.59 -3.65 -11.99
C PHE A 27 -6.47 -3.29 -12.97
N ILE A 28 -5.91 -4.27 -13.69
CA ILE A 28 -4.92 -4.04 -14.76
C ILE A 28 -5.57 -3.27 -15.92
N ASN A 29 -6.74 -3.70 -16.37
CA ASN A 29 -7.46 -3.07 -17.49
C ASN A 29 -7.94 -1.65 -17.15
N GLU A 30 -8.28 -1.39 -15.89
CA GLU A 30 -8.64 -0.05 -15.37
C GLU A 30 -7.40 0.85 -15.18
N GLY A 31 -6.18 0.32 -15.28
CA GLY A 31 -4.95 1.07 -15.06
C GLY A 31 -4.62 1.36 -13.59
N VAL A 32 -5.31 0.70 -12.65
CA VAL A 32 -5.04 0.81 -11.20
C VAL A 32 -3.67 0.22 -10.86
N ILE A 33 -3.30 -0.86 -11.53
CA ILE A 33 -1.95 -1.41 -11.52
C ILE A 33 -1.40 -1.49 -12.94
N ASN A 34 -0.12 -1.17 -13.10
CA ASN A 34 0.55 -1.13 -14.38
C ASN A 34 1.59 -2.26 -14.44
N CYS A 35 1.16 -3.45 -14.88
CA CYS A 35 2.05 -4.58 -15.11
C CYS A 35 2.45 -4.65 -16.60
N ASP A 36 3.59 -5.29 -16.89
CA ASP A 36 4.04 -5.49 -18.26
C ASP A 36 2.98 -6.25 -19.09
N LYS A 37 2.67 -5.72 -20.28
CA LYS A 37 1.53 -6.15 -21.12
C LYS A 37 1.65 -7.62 -21.53
N GLY A 38 1.01 -8.48 -20.75
CA GLY A 38 0.81 -9.91 -20.98
C GLY A 38 -0.16 -10.42 -19.93
N SER A 39 -1.22 -11.13 -20.33
CA SER A 39 -2.10 -11.77 -19.35
C SER A 39 -1.27 -12.74 -18.51
N ARG A 40 -1.33 -12.61 -17.19
CA ARG A 40 -0.56 -13.40 -16.21
C ARG A 40 0.94 -13.08 -16.09
N SER A 41 1.39 -11.90 -16.51
CA SER A 41 2.72 -11.42 -16.10
C SER A 41 2.84 -11.43 -14.57
N PRO A 42 4.00 -11.80 -14.01
CA PRO A 42 4.25 -11.67 -12.58
C PRO A 42 4.06 -10.24 -12.11
N LEU A 43 3.49 -10.08 -10.92
CA LEU A 43 3.25 -8.79 -10.27
C LEU A 43 4.42 -8.46 -9.35
N LYS A 44 4.92 -7.23 -9.44
CA LYS A 44 5.93 -6.70 -8.53
C LYS A 44 5.35 -6.51 -7.14
N PHE A 45 6.21 -6.57 -6.13
CA PHE A 45 5.86 -6.28 -4.73
C PHE A 45 5.00 -5.02 -4.58
N SER A 46 5.39 -3.94 -5.26
CA SER A 46 4.68 -2.66 -5.18
C SER A 46 3.29 -2.68 -5.83
N GLU A 47 3.06 -3.54 -6.83
CA GLU A 47 1.74 -3.76 -7.45
C GLU A 47 0.82 -4.57 -6.51
N VAL A 48 1.37 -5.57 -5.83
CA VAL A 48 0.64 -6.32 -4.78
C VAL A 48 0.26 -5.41 -3.61
N CYS A 49 1.13 -4.48 -3.22
CA CYS A 49 0.81 -3.47 -2.21
C CYS A 49 -0.37 -2.58 -2.64
N THR A 50 -0.36 -2.10 -3.89
CA THR A 50 -1.47 -1.32 -4.45
C THR A 50 -2.76 -2.12 -4.47
N LEU A 51 -2.72 -3.39 -4.91
CA LEU A 51 -3.89 -4.27 -4.92
C LEU A 51 -4.48 -4.47 -3.52
N LEU A 52 -3.62 -4.69 -2.51
CA LEU A 52 -4.07 -4.84 -1.13
C LEU A 52 -4.75 -3.57 -0.61
N ALA A 53 -4.14 -2.42 -0.85
CA ALA A 53 -4.67 -1.13 -0.41
C ALA A 53 -6.01 -0.81 -1.08
N VAL A 54 -6.08 -0.85 -2.42
CA VAL A 54 -7.31 -0.53 -3.17
C VAL A 54 -8.45 -1.48 -2.81
N THR A 55 -8.17 -2.77 -2.65
CA THR A 55 -9.18 -3.75 -2.23
C THR A 55 -9.68 -3.44 -0.81
N SER A 56 -8.80 -3.03 0.09
CA SER A 56 -9.16 -2.69 1.47
C SER A 56 -10.05 -1.44 1.52
N PHE A 57 -9.69 -0.38 0.80
CA PHE A 57 -10.48 0.86 0.75
C PHE A 57 -11.82 0.66 0.02
N ARG A 58 -11.84 -0.02 -1.13
CA ARG A 58 -13.07 -0.32 -1.86
C ARG A 58 -14.03 -1.20 -1.05
N ARG A 59 -13.53 -2.13 -0.22
CA ARG A 59 -14.36 -2.93 0.72
C ARG A 59 -14.91 -2.13 1.89
N ALA A 60 -14.21 -1.08 2.34
CA ALA A 60 -14.67 -0.23 3.43
C ALA A 60 -15.92 0.60 3.09
N ASN A 61 -16.23 0.77 1.80
CA ASN A 61 -17.52 1.21 1.26
C ASN A 61 -18.07 2.53 1.83
N TYR A 62 -17.20 3.51 2.11
CA TYR A 62 -17.61 4.90 2.35
C TYR A 62 -18.07 5.55 1.03
N SER A 63 -19.19 6.26 1.08
CA SER A 63 -20.06 6.68 -0.02
C SER A 63 -19.42 7.06 -1.36
N SER A 64 -19.74 6.25 -2.38
CA SER A 64 -20.05 6.54 -3.80
C SER A 64 -19.14 7.41 -4.70
N ASN A 65 -18.11 8.09 -4.21
CA ASN A 65 -17.13 8.73 -5.09
C ASN A 65 -15.88 7.85 -5.20
N THR A 66 -15.77 7.11 -6.31
CA THR A 66 -14.64 6.24 -6.67
C THR A 66 -13.27 6.92 -6.60
N SER A 67 -13.24 8.26 -6.57
CA SER A 67 -12.02 9.06 -6.41
C SER A 67 -11.35 8.88 -5.04
N SER A 68 -12.05 8.65 -3.92
CA SER A 68 -11.38 8.61 -2.60
C SER A 68 -10.63 7.30 -2.32
N ALA A 69 -11.14 6.15 -2.76
CA ALA A 69 -10.52 4.85 -2.47
C ALA A 69 -9.24 4.61 -3.28
N ASP A 70 -9.24 4.99 -4.56
CA ASP A 70 -8.09 4.84 -5.42
C ASP A 70 -7.00 5.85 -5.05
N ASP A 71 -7.37 7.09 -4.67
CA ASP A 71 -6.44 8.09 -4.12
C ASP A 71 -5.82 7.62 -2.78
N ALA A 72 -6.64 7.08 -1.88
CA ALA A 72 -6.16 6.51 -0.61
C ALA A 72 -5.20 5.33 -0.83
N ALA A 73 -5.49 4.47 -1.81
CA ALA A 73 -4.60 3.38 -2.20
C ALA A 73 -3.29 3.91 -2.80
N ALA A 74 -3.35 4.93 -3.66
CA ALA A 74 -2.19 5.54 -4.30
C ALA A 74 -1.22 6.12 -3.26
N ILE A 75 -1.72 6.86 -2.26
CA ILE A 75 -0.86 7.45 -1.23
C ILE A 75 -0.33 6.44 -0.19
N SER A 76 -0.94 5.25 -0.12
CA SER A 76 -0.50 4.14 0.74
C SER A 76 0.77 3.45 0.24
N LYS A 77 1.03 3.50 -1.07
CA LYS A 77 2.15 2.79 -1.72
C LYS A 77 3.50 3.15 -1.13
N LEU A 78 3.81 4.45 -1.04
CA LEU A 78 5.13 4.91 -0.60
C LEU A 78 5.46 4.50 0.85
N PRO A 79 4.57 4.70 1.84
CA PRO A 79 4.79 4.17 3.18
C PRO A 79 4.99 2.65 3.23
N MET A 80 4.16 1.87 2.52
CA MET A 80 4.32 0.41 2.47
C MET A 80 5.68 0.00 1.94
N MET A 81 6.15 0.65 0.86
CA MET A 81 7.48 0.42 0.28
C MET A 81 8.60 0.78 1.27
N ALA A 82 8.46 1.88 2.00
CA ALA A 82 9.46 2.29 2.97
C ALA A 82 9.54 1.32 4.16
N PHE A 83 8.40 0.88 4.71
CA PHE A 83 8.38 -0.14 5.75
C PHE A 83 8.91 -1.49 5.25
N ALA A 84 8.61 -1.84 4.00
CA ALA A 84 9.17 -3.02 3.36
C ALA A 84 10.70 -2.96 3.27
N SER A 85 11.27 -1.80 2.93
CA SER A 85 12.72 -1.60 2.88
C SER A 85 13.37 -1.76 4.25
N HIS A 86 12.76 -1.20 5.31
CA HIS A 86 13.23 -1.40 6.69
C HIS A 86 13.18 -2.86 7.10
N LEU A 87 12.10 -3.58 6.76
CA LEU A 87 11.99 -5.00 7.06
C LEU A 87 12.98 -5.84 6.27
N ALA A 88 13.23 -5.47 5.00
CA ALA A 88 14.17 -6.16 4.13
C ALA A 88 15.59 -6.09 4.67
N GLU A 89 16.01 -4.91 5.13
CA GLU A 89 17.30 -4.69 5.76
C GLU A 89 17.42 -5.50 7.05
N ALA A 90 16.42 -5.43 7.93
CA ALA A 90 16.43 -6.12 9.22
C ALA A 90 16.43 -7.66 9.09
N ARG A 91 15.73 -8.23 8.10
CA ARG A 91 15.56 -9.69 7.97
C ARG A 91 16.53 -10.35 7.00
N TYR A 92 16.93 -9.65 5.95
CA TYR A 92 17.70 -10.23 4.85
C TYR A 92 19.03 -9.53 4.62
N GLY A 93 19.36 -8.48 5.37
CA GLY A 93 20.58 -7.68 5.14
C GLY A 93 20.58 -6.97 3.79
N THR A 94 19.43 -6.85 3.13
CA THR A 94 19.29 -6.20 1.83
C THR A 94 18.74 -4.80 2.04
N GLN A 95 19.52 -3.78 1.69
CA GLN A 95 19.01 -2.41 1.65
C GLN A 95 17.95 -2.31 0.55
N GLY A 96 16.70 -2.07 0.96
CA GLY A 96 15.56 -1.95 0.03
C GLY A 96 15.61 -0.68 -0.82
N LEU A 97 14.54 -0.44 -1.59
CA LEU A 97 14.41 0.81 -2.33
C LEU A 97 14.38 1.99 -1.36
N LEU A 98 15.33 2.92 -1.53
CA LEU A 98 15.35 4.16 -0.76
C LEU A 98 14.15 5.02 -1.20
N VAL A 99 13.10 5.04 -0.39
CA VAL A 99 12.06 6.07 -0.49
C VAL A 99 12.68 7.35 0.10
N ARG A 100 13.44 8.08 -0.74
CA ARG A 100 14.06 9.34 -0.32
C ARG A 100 13.02 10.45 -0.31
N THR A 101 12.82 11.02 0.86
CA THR A 101 12.23 12.33 1.00
C THR A 101 13.32 13.39 0.90
N THR A 102 12.95 14.60 0.49
CA THR A 102 13.88 15.74 0.41
C THR A 102 14.46 16.13 1.78
N HIS A 103 13.83 15.69 2.87
CA HIS A 103 14.26 15.95 4.24
C HIS A 103 14.77 14.67 4.93
N PRO A 104 15.95 14.68 5.58
CA PRO A 104 16.57 13.50 6.19
C PRO A 104 15.86 13.01 7.46
N SER A 105 15.07 13.87 8.12
CA SER A 105 14.28 13.49 9.30
C SER A 105 12.86 13.04 8.96
N HIS A 106 12.47 13.05 7.69
CA HIS A 106 11.11 12.68 7.33
C HIS A 106 10.96 11.16 7.40
N VAL A 107 10.05 10.73 8.26
CA VAL A 107 9.74 9.32 8.50
C VAL A 107 8.47 8.98 7.70
N PRO A 108 8.38 7.78 7.09
CA PRO A 108 7.14 7.34 6.47
C PRO A 108 5.98 7.39 7.45
N GLU A 109 4.89 8.06 7.07
CA GLU A 109 3.65 8.11 7.85
C GLU A 109 3.02 6.72 7.86
N ARG A 110 2.57 6.27 9.04
CA ARG A 110 2.14 4.87 9.25
C ARG A 110 0.72 4.61 8.76
N TYR A 111 -0.18 5.54 9.00
CA TYR A 111 -1.60 5.32 8.75
C TYR A 111 -2.05 6.17 7.57
N VAL A 112 -2.86 5.57 6.70
CA VAL A 112 -3.68 6.28 5.74
C VAL A 112 -5.12 6.21 6.24
N ILE A 113 -5.75 7.36 6.39
CA ILE A 113 -7.10 7.46 6.92
C ILE A 113 -8.00 8.02 5.83
N MET A 114 -9.07 7.30 5.54
CA MET A 114 -10.11 7.70 4.60
C MET A 114 -11.39 7.97 5.38
N SER A 115 -12.01 9.10 5.12
CA SER A 115 -13.33 9.50 5.61
C SER A 115 -14.26 9.76 4.41
N GLU A 116 -15.47 10.24 4.66
CA GLU A 116 -16.40 10.66 3.60
C GLU A 116 -15.91 11.90 2.83
N SER A 117 -15.20 12.80 3.51
CA SER A 117 -14.77 14.11 2.98
C SER A 117 -13.30 14.17 2.59
N ASP A 118 -12.44 13.36 3.22
CA ASP A 118 -10.99 13.52 3.13
C ASP A 118 -10.21 12.20 3.18
N VAL A 119 -9.00 12.25 2.62
CA VAL A 119 -7.99 11.21 2.67
C VAL A 119 -6.68 11.84 3.15
N CYS A 120 -6.18 11.40 4.30
CA CYS A 120 -4.95 11.92 4.87
C CYS A 120 -3.98 10.79 5.27
N ARG A 121 -2.73 11.18 5.51
CA ARG A 121 -1.71 10.32 6.11
C ARG A 121 -1.30 10.90 7.45
N VAL A 122 -1.03 10.02 8.41
CA VAL A 122 -0.57 10.42 9.74
C VAL A 122 0.46 9.43 10.30
N GLY A 123 1.40 9.94 11.09
CA GLY A 123 2.37 9.12 11.80
C GLY A 123 1.76 8.30 12.96
N THR A 124 0.79 8.89 13.67
CA THR A 124 0.12 8.26 14.82
C THR A 124 -1.38 8.54 14.81
N LEU A 125 -2.17 7.62 15.38
CA LEU A 125 -3.62 7.84 15.52
C LEU A 125 -3.96 8.95 16.51
N GLU A 126 -3.14 9.14 17.54
CA GLU A 126 -3.28 10.27 18.48
C GLU A 126 -3.15 11.62 17.76
N HIS A 127 -2.20 11.73 16.83
CA HIS A 127 -2.04 12.95 16.04
C HIS A 127 -3.27 13.24 15.19
N TYR A 128 -3.85 12.21 14.57
CA TYR A 128 -5.11 12.33 13.83
C TYR A 128 -6.27 12.75 14.72
N GLU A 129 -6.46 12.08 15.86
CA GLU A 129 -7.54 12.39 16.81
C GLU A 129 -7.47 13.82 17.32
N ARG A 130 -6.27 14.33 17.58
CA ARG A 130 -6.06 15.72 17.96
C ARG A 130 -6.53 16.68 16.86
N ILE A 131 -6.08 16.49 15.61
CA ILE A 131 -6.49 17.32 14.47
C ILE A 131 -8.02 17.26 14.28
N ARG A 132 -8.59 16.06 14.33
CA ARG A 132 -10.04 15.84 14.20
C ARG A 132 -10.84 16.55 15.30
N SER A 133 -10.35 16.50 16.54
CA SER A 133 -11.02 17.13 17.68
C SER A 133 -11.02 18.67 17.57
N GLU A 134 -9.99 19.25 16.96
CA GLU A 134 -9.84 20.70 16.75
C GLU A 134 -10.72 21.21 15.59
N ALA A 135 -11.10 20.34 14.64
CA ALA A 135 -11.83 20.71 13.42
C ALA A 135 -13.34 20.97 13.60
N ALA A 136 -13.90 20.79 14.80
CA ALA A 136 -15.30 21.06 15.23
C ALA A 136 -16.45 20.38 14.44
N ASP A 137 -16.37 20.22 13.11
CA ASP A 137 -17.47 19.77 12.23
C ASP A 137 -17.44 18.25 11.91
N GLU A 138 -16.35 17.53 12.18
CA GLU A 138 -16.15 16.13 11.73
C GLU A 138 -16.21 15.07 12.85
N GLN A 139 -16.72 15.40 14.04
CA GLN A 139 -16.68 14.50 15.21
C GLN A 139 -17.48 13.18 15.05
N HIS A 140 -18.27 13.02 13.98
CA HIS A 140 -19.09 11.84 13.72
C HIS A 140 -18.89 11.21 12.33
N ALA A 141 -17.89 11.65 11.56
CA ALA A 141 -17.60 11.01 10.28
C ALA A 141 -17.08 9.59 10.52
N SER A 142 -17.66 8.62 9.80
CA SER A 142 -17.14 7.27 9.83
C SER A 142 -15.82 7.22 9.06
N ILE A 143 -14.82 6.54 9.62
CA ILE A 143 -13.46 6.50 9.07
C ILE A 143 -12.99 5.07 8.81
N PHE A 144 -12.14 4.92 7.81
CA PHE A 144 -11.33 3.72 7.60
C PHE A 144 -9.87 4.06 7.86
N VAL A 145 -9.21 3.24 8.66
CA VAL A 145 -7.79 3.38 8.99
C VAL A 145 -7.02 2.23 8.38
N PHE A 146 -6.08 2.54 7.50
CA PHE A 146 -5.19 1.58 6.87
C PHE A 146 -3.77 1.71 7.44
N ASP A 147 -3.31 0.69 8.18
CA ASP A 147 -1.95 0.64 8.72
C ASP A 147 -0.99 0.10 7.65
N THR A 148 -0.24 1.01 7.01
CA THR A 148 0.68 0.68 5.91
C THR A 148 1.86 -0.17 6.37
N LYS A 149 2.29 -0.05 7.63
CA LYS A 149 3.35 -0.90 8.17
C LYS A 149 2.86 -2.33 8.31
N ALA A 150 1.71 -2.52 8.95
CA ALA A 150 1.12 -3.85 9.12
C ALA A 150 0.79 -4.50 7.76
N ALA A 151 0.29 -3.71 6.81
CA ALA A 151 0.03 -4.18 5.45
C ALA A 151 1.31 -4.61 4.72
N ALA A 152 2.40 -3.84 4.80
CA ALA A 152 3.68 -4.22 4.19
C ALA A 152 4.26 -5.50 4.80
N GLU A 153 4.23 -5.61 6.14
CA GLU A 153 4.66 -6.82 6.86
C GLU A 153 3.82 -8.03 6.45
N TYR A 154 2.50 -7.87 6.31
CA TYR A 154 1.61 -8.92 5.83
C TYR A 154 1.99 -9.40 4.43
N VAL A 155 2.15 -8.48 3.46
CA VAL A 155 2.52 -8.85 2.07
C VAL A 155 3.86 -9.60 2.05
N ILE A 156 4.88 -9.11 2.75
CA ILE A 156 6.20 -9.75 2.79
C ILE A 156 6.12 -11.15 3.40
N ASN A 157 5.43 -11.30 4.53
CA ASN A 157 5.24 -12.59 5.17
C ASN A 157 4.48 -13.57 4.26
N ALA A 158 3.47 -13.07 3.54
CA ALA A 158 2.68 -13.88 2.64
C ALA A 158 3.44 -14.27 1.36
N MET A 159 4.30 -13.40 0.84
CA MET A 159 5.19 -13.72 -0.30
C MET A 159 6.29 -14.73 0.06
N ARG A 160 6.67 -14.82 1.34
CA ARG A 160 7.72 -15.73 1.85
C ARG A 160 9.08 -15.54 1.16
N MET A 161 9.39 -14.33 0.75
CA MET A 161 10.67 -13.97 0.12
C MET A 161 11.04 -12.52 0.44
N CYS A 162 12.31 -12.17 0.21
CA CYS A 162 12.75 -10.78 0.34
C CYS A 162 12.04 -9.92 -0.71
N PRO A 163 11.44 -8.76 -0.35
CA PRO A 163 10.74 -7.90 -1.31
C PRO A 163 11.67 -7.21 -2.31
N PHE A 164 12.99 -7.21 -2.05
CA PHE A 164 14.01 -6.63 -2.92
C PHE A 164 15.18 -7.59 -3.10
N ARG A 165 15.77 -7.63 -4.30
CA ARG A 165 16.95 -8.46 -4.58
C ARG A 165 17.90 -7.74 -5.54
N TRP A 166 19.19 -8.03 -5.39
CA TRP A 166 20.21 -7.58 -6.35
C TRP A 166 20.29 -8.55 -7.52
N VAL A 167 20.28 -8.01 -8.74
CA VAL A 167 20.59 -8.75 -9.98
C VAL A 167 21.85 -8.17 -10.61
N GLU A 168 22.69 -9.02 -11.20
CA GLU A 168 23.96 -8.61 -11.83
C GLU A 168 23.74 -7.71 -13.05
#